data_AF-A0A094GG43-F1
#
_entry.id   AF-A0A094GG43-F1
#
_cell.length_a   1.000
_cell.length_b   1.000
_cell.length_c   1.000
_cell.angle_alpha   90.00
_cell.angle_beta   90.00
_cell.angle_gamma   90.00
#
_symmetry.space_group_name_H-M   'P 1'
#
loop_
_entity.id
_entity.type
_entity.pdbx_description
1 polymer ?
#
loop_
_entity_poly.entity_id
_entity_poly.type
_entity_poly.pdbx_seq_one_letter_code
_entity_poly.pdbx_strand_id
1 'polypeptide(L)'
;LHAIPPTPKAATTLTKILHKASLRFPFRFAVPAAQPTLTHRSLHQNTILFSSEGLTIVSLDRIYTLKHALATYSRLLSTGASAPAIALALARALSELRALIFAQSGRPVANTYLQRAYDHLRVSPFALRLVNAARGDQTGGAADAEGEEGEGE
;
A
#
# COMPACT_ATOMS: atom_id res chain seq x y z
N LEU A 1 -4.86 -12.12 -9.63
CA LEU A 1 -5.27 -13.15 -8.64
C LEU A 1 -6.56 -12.67 -7.97
N HIS A 2 -7.72 -13.15 -8.42
CA HIS A 2 -8.98 -12.88 -7.73
C HIS A 2 -8.99 -13.70 -6.44
N ALA A 3 -8.80 -13.05 -5.30
CA ALA A 3 -8.90 -13.71 -4.01
C ALA A 3 -10.33 -14.23 -3.80
N ILE A 4 -10.47 -15.54 -3.57
CA ILE A 4 -11.75 -16.17 -3.24
C ILE A 4 -12.25 -15.56 -1.93
N PRO A 5 -13.48 -15.04 -1.85
CA PRO A 5 -13.98 -14.46 -0.61
C PRO A 5 -14.08 -15.54 0.49
N PRO A 6 -13.81 -15.19 1.76
CA PRO A 6 -13.94 -16.13 2.86
C PRO A 6 -15.39 -16.63 2.95
N THR A 7 -15.56 -17.90 3.33
CA THR A 7 -16.91 -18.44 3.58
C THR A 7 -17.63 -17.60 4.63
N PRO A 8 -18.97 -17.47 4.58
CA PRO A 8 -19.72 -16.63 5.51
C PRO A 8 -19.46 -17.02 6.98
N LYS A 9 -19.26 -18.32 7.23
CA LYS A 9 -18.90 -18.85 8.55
C LYS A 9 -17.52 -18.33 9.01
N ALA A 10 -16.51 -18.40 8.15
CA ALA A 10 -15.17 -17.90 8.45
C ALA A 10 -15.16 -16.38 8.69
N ALA A 11 -15.90 -15.61 7.89
CA ALA A 11 -16.03 -14.16 8.06
C ALA A 11 -16.66 -13.78 9.41
N THR A 12 -17.66 -14.55 9.86
CA THR A 12 -18.34 -14.35 11.16
C THR A 12 -17.43 -14.71 12.34
N THR A 13 -16.69 -15.82 12.22
CA THR A 13 -15.72 -16.22 13.24
C THR A 13 -14.60 -15.18 13.38
N LEU A 14 -14.09 -14.70 12.26
CA LEU A 14 -13.04 -13.68 12.22
C LEU A 14 -13.50 -12.37 12.87
N THR A 15 -14.68 -11.84 12.51
CA THR A 15 -15.20 -10.61 13.13
C THR A 15 -15.39 -10.75 14.65
N LYS A 16 -15.87 -11.92 15.11
CA LYS A 16 -16.02 -12.21 16.54
C LYS A 16 -14.67 -12.25 17.27
N ILE A 17 -13.64 -12.84 16.66
CA ILE A 17 -12.28 -12.88 17.22
C ILE A 17 -11.67 -11.48 17.28
N LEU A 18 -11.79 -10.70 16.20
CA LEU A 18 -11.29 -9.33 16.15
C LEU A 18 -11.96 -8.44 17.21
N HIS A 19 -13.28 -8.57 17.39
CA HIS A 19 -14.00 -7.85 18.44
C HIS A 19 -13.52 -8.24 19.85
N LYS A 20 -13.29 -9.54 20.11
CA LYS A 20 -12.71 -9.97 21.40
C LYS A 20 -11.30 -9.42 21.61
N ALA A 21 -10.47 -9.42 20.56
CA ALA A 21 -9.13 -8.88 20.62
C ALA A 21 -9.14 -7.37 20.91
N SER A 22 -10.04 -6.59 20.30
CA SER A 22 -10.16 -5.15 20.56
C SER A 22 -10.59 -4.82 21.99
N LEU A 23 -11.26 -5.74 22.69
CA LEU A 23 -11.58 -5.59 24.11
C LEU A 23 -10.39 -5.93 25.03
N ARG A 24 -9.54 -6.88 24.63
CA ARG A 24 -8.44 -7.40 25.46
C ARG A 24 -7.17 -6.55 25.34
N PHE A 25 -6.92 -5.97 24.18
CA PHE A 25 -5.71 -5.19 23.92
C PHE A 25 -6.06 -3.70 23.87
N PRO A 26 -5.34 -2.83 24.60
CA PRO A 26 -5.61 -1.37 24.66
C PRO A 26 -5.32 -0.63 23.34
N PHE A 27 -4.95 -1.34 22.29
CA PHE A 27 -4.82 -0.78 20.96
C PHE A 27 -6.21 -0.49 20.41
N ARG A 28 -6.57 0.79 20.37
CA ARG A 28 -7.70 1.27 19.57
C ARG A 28 -7.36 1.11 18.09
N PHE A 29 -7.51 -0.11 17.57
CA PHE A 29 -7.69 -0.27 16.15
C PHE A 29 -9.02 0.41 15.84
N ALA A 30 -8.98 1.55 15.15
CA ALA A 30 -10.14 1.95 14.36
C ALA A 30 -10.29 0.85 13.32
N VAL A 31 -11.01 -0.23 13.66
CA VAL A 31 -11.31 -1.32 12.74
C VAL A 31 -12.18 -0.65 11.68
N PRO A 32 -11.64 -0.30 10.49
CA PRO A 32 -12.50 0.16 9.42
C PRO A 32 -13.41 -1.04 9.17
N ALA A 33 -14.74 -0.87 9.29
CA ALA A 33 -15.73 -1.94 9.23
C ALA A 33 -15.21 -3.11 8.39
N ALA A 34 -14.88 -4.23 9.06
CA ALA A 34 -13.94 -5.24 8.55
C ALA A 34 -14.22 -5.54 7.08
N GLN A 35 -13.44 -4.94 6.18
CA GLN A 35 -13.67 -5.11 4.76
C GLN A 35 -13.28 -6.55 4.44
N PRO A 36 -14.23 -7.45 4.10
CA PRO A 36 -13.94 -8.87 4.05
C PRO A 36 -12.83 -9.19 3.07
N THR A 37 -12.75 -8.42 1.97
CA THR A 37 -11.71 -8.49 0.95
C THR A 37 -10.35 -8.03 1.46
N LEU A 38 -10.28 -6.93 2.22
CA LEU A 38 -9.05 -6.43 2.82
C LEU A 38 -8.51 -7.43 3.84
N THR A 39 -9.35 -7.91 4.76
CA THR A 39 -8.89 -8.85 5.78
C THR A 39 -8.43 -10.16 5.14
N HIS A 40 -9.19 -10.68 4.18
CA HIS A 40 -8.80 -11.90 3.48
C HIS A 40 -7.47 -11.75 2.72
N ARG A 41 -7.28 -10.67 1.95
CA ARG A 41 -6.03 -10.42 1.23
C ARG A 41 -4.85 -10.20 2.17
N SER A 42 -5.07 -9.48 3.28
CA SER A 42 -4.03 -9.25 4.29
C SER A 42 -3.57 -10.54 4.95
N LEU A 43 -4.52 -11.42 5.31
CA LEU A 43 -4.22 -12.76 5.85
C LEU A 43 -3.54 -13.66 4.83
N HIS A 44 -3.99 -13.64 3.57
CA HIS A 44 -3.35 -14.41 2.50
C HIS A 44 -1.92 -13.93 2.21
N GLN A 45 -1.65 -12.62 2.31
CA GLN A 45 -0.30 -12.09 2.21
C GLN A 45 0.59 -12.56 3.37
N ASN A 46 -0.01 -12.82 4.55
CA ASN A 46 0.62 -13.39 5.75
C ASN A 46 1.96 -12.72 6.15
N THR A 47 2.08 -11.41 5.96
CA THR A 47 3.28 -10.68 6.37
C THR A 47 3.16 -10.31 7.84
N ILE A 48 3.81 -11.09 8.70
CA ILE A 48 3.76 -10.88 10.15
C ILE A 48 4.66 -9.69 10.53
N LEU A 49 4.08 -8.69 11.19
CA LEU A 49 4.80 -7.54 11.73
C LEU A 49 5.26 -7.80 13.17
N PHE A 50 4.47 -8.55 13.92
CA PHE A 50 4.75 -8.91 15.31
C PHE A 50 4.04 -10.21 15.66
N SER A 51 4.67 -11.05 16.47
CA SER A 51 4.04 -12.25 17.00
C SER A 51 4.49 -12.50 18.43
N SER A 52 3.51 -12.71 19.31
CA SER A 52 3.69 -13.19 20.67
C SER A 52 2.62 -14.25 20.98
N GLU A 53 2.72 -14.90 22.13
CA GLU A 53 1.71 -15.87 22.55
C GLU A 53 0.30 -15.23 22.53
N GLY A 54 -0.60 -15.78 21.72
CA GLY A 54 -1.98 -15.31 21.59
C GLY A 54 -2.19 -14.00 20.82
N LEU A 55 -1.15 -13.40 20.22
CA LEU A 55 -1.28 -12.18 19.41
C LEU A 55 -0.34 -12.22 18.19
N THR A 56 -0.93 -12.16 17.01
CA THR A 56 -0.19 -11.99 15.76
C THR A 56 -0.71 -10.73 15.06
N ILE A 57 0.19 -9.79 14.78
CA ILE A 57 -0.09 -8.59 14.00
C ILE A 57 0.39 -8.86 12.59
N VAL A 58 -0.52 -8.82 11.63
CA VAL A 58 -0.23 -8.99 10.21
C VAL A 58 -0.32 -7.64 9.52
N SER A 59 0.55 -7.40 8.54
CA SER A 59 0.47 -6.21 7.70
C SER A 59 -0.82 -6.22 6.89
N LEU A 60 -1.32 -5.03 6.58
CA LEU A 60 -2.38 -4.90 5.58
C LEU A 60 -1.89 -5.35 4.19
N ASP A 61 -2.84 -5.69 3.34
CA ASP A 61 -2.63 -5.93 1.91
C ASP A 61 -1.85 -4.77 1.26
N ARG A 62 -0.72 -5.06 0.61
CA ARG A 62 0.14 -4.00 0.03
C ARG A 62 -0.53 -3.20 -1.08
N ILE A 63 -1.49 -3.80 -1.78
CA ILE A 63 -2.30 -3.06 -2.78
C ILE A 63 -3.18 -2.04 -2.06
N TYR A 64 -3.75 -2.39 -0.91
CA TYR A 64 -4.52 -1.47 -0.08
C TYR A 64 -3.65 -0.33 0.45
N THR A 65 -2.47 -0.62 1.01
CA THR A 65 -1.60 0.41 1.60
C THR A 65 -1.15 1.43 0.55
N LEU A 66 -0.74 0.96 -0.62
CA LEU A 66 -0.42 1.83 -1.76
C LEU A 66 -1.64 2.65 -2.20
N LYS A 67 -2.80 2.00 -2.41
CA LYS A 67 -3.99 2.69 -2.89
C LYS A 67 -4.49 3.75 -1.90
N HIS A 68 -4.38 3.48 -0.60
CA HIS A 68 -4.71 4.44 0.44
C HIS A 68 -3.76 5.65 0.46
N ALA A 69 -2.45 5.41 0.30
CA ALA A 69 -1.46 6.49 0.17
C ALA A 69 -1.75 7.36 -1.08
N LEU A 70 -2.06 6.73 -2.21
CA LEU A 70 -2.44 7.42 -3.45
C LEU A 70 -3.75 8.20 -3.31
N ALA A 71 -4.77 7.64 -2.67
CA ALA A 71 -6.03 8.32 -2.42
C ALA A 71 -5.83 9.55 -1.50
N THR A 72 -4.97 9.42 -0.49
CA THR A 72 -4.59 10.53 0.39
C THR A 72 -3.88 11.63 -0.38
N TYR A 73 -2.88 11.27 -1.18
CA TYR A 73 -2.16 12.22 -2.04
C TYR A 73 -3.10 12.91 -3.05
N SER A 74 -3.96 12.14 -3.71
CA SER A 74 -4.98 12.66 -4.63
C SER A 74 -5.92 13.65 -3.95
N ARG A 75 -6.36 13.36 -2.72
CA ARG A 75 -7.22 14.26 -1.96
C ARG A 75 -6.50 15.56 -1.61
N LEU A 76 -5.26 15.49 -1.13
CA LEU A 76 -4.48 16.68 -0.78
C LEU A 76 -4.19 17.58 -1.99
N LEU A 77 -3.96 17.00 -3.17
CA LEU A 77 -3.88 17.75 -4.42
C LEU A 77 -5.20 18.47 -4.74
N SER A 78 -6.34 17.78 -4.59
CA SER A 78 -7.65 18.37 -4.91
C SER A 78 -8.09 19.46 -3.94
N THR A 79 -7.70 19.37 -2.67
CA THR A 79 -8.09 20.35 -1.65
C THR A 79 -7.14 21.53 -1.56
N GLY A 80 -6.09 21.59 -2.38
CA GLY A 80 -5.07 22.64 -2.30
C GLY A 80 -4.33 22.67 -0.96
N ALA A 81 -4.03 21.49 -0.40
CA ALA A 81 -3.31 21.40 0.87
C ALA A 81 -1.92 22.05 0.78
N SER A 82 -1.29 22.30 1.94
CA SER A 82 0.04 22.91 1.96
C SER A 82 1.08 22.05 1.22
N ALA A 83 2.03 22.71 0.55
CA ALA A 83 3.14 22.07 -0.14
C ALA A 83 3.86 20.97 0.69
N PRO A 84 4.20 21.18 1.98
CA PRO A 84 4.85 20.12 2.77
C PRO A 84 3.94 18.90 3.00
N ALA A 85 2.63 19.08 3.17
CA ALA A 85 1.70 17.97 3.33
C ALA A 85 1.59 17.14 2.03
N ILE A 86 1.56 17.82 0.88
CA ILE A 86 1.55 17.18 -0.44
C ILE A 86 2.85 16.40 -0.67
N ALA A 87 4.00 17.00 -0.35
CA ALA A 87 5.31 16.36 -0.48
C ALA A 87 5.42 15.10 0.41
N LEU A 88 4.96 15.17 1.66
CA LEU A 88 4.94 14.02 2.57
C LEU A 88 4.05 12.89 2.05
N ALA A 89 2.86 13.22 1.53
CA ALA A 89 1.95 12.23 0.96
C ALA A 89 2.51 11.60 -0.32
N LEU A 90 3.20 12.37 -1.17
CA LEU A 90 3.92 11.85 -2.33
C LEU A 90 5.03 10.89 -1.91
N ALA A 91 5.87 11.29 -0.95
CA ALA A 91 6.93 10.44 -0.41
C ALA A 91 6.38 9.14 0.15
N ARG A 92 5.24 9.18 0.87
CA ARG A 92 4.57 7.97 1.36
C ARG A 92 4.10 7.08 0.22
N ALA A 93 3.43 7.64 -0.80
CA ALA A 93 2.97 6.87 -1.96
C ALA A 93 4.12 6.20 -2.71
N LEU A 94 5.25 6.90 -2.88
CA LEU A 94 6.46 6.33 -3.49
C LEU A 94 7.06 5.20 -2.65
N SER A 95 7.14 5.36 -1.32
CA SER A 95 7.65 4.31 -0.43
C SER A 95 6.78 3.06 -0.46
N GLU A 96 5.46 3.20 -0.46
CA GLU A 96 4.53 2.06 -0.60
C GLU A 96 4.65 1.40 -1.99
N LEU A 97 4.85 2.19 -3.04
CA LEU A 97 5.04 1.66 -4.39
C LEU A 97 6.32 0.82 -4.50
N ARG A 98 7.43 1.32 -3.94
CA ARG A 98 8.69 0.56 -3.86
C ARG A 98 8.52 -0.72 -3.05
N ALA A 99 7.85 -0.64 -1.89
CA ALA A 99 7.55 -1.81 -1.06
C ALA A 99 6.67 -2.84 -1.79
N LEU A 100 5.73 -2.41 -2.61
CA LEU A 100 4.90 -3.29 -3.44
C LEU A 100 5.73 -3.97 -4.53
N ILE A 101 6.57 -3.23 -5.25
CA ILE A 101 7.44 -3.76 -6.30
C ILE A 101 8.40 -4.81 -5.71
N PHE A 102 9.00 -4.51 -4.56
CA PHE A 102 9.91 -5.43 -3.88
C PHE A 102 9.18 -6.74 -3.48
N ALA A 103 8.00 -6.63 -2.90
CA ALA A 103 7.20 -7.79 -2.50
C ALA A 103 6.71 -8.65 -3.67
N GLN A 104 6.63 -8.07 -4.87
CA GLN A 104 6.22 -8.78 -6.08
C GLN A 104 7.41 -9.28 -6.90
N SER A 105 8.64 -9.20 -6.37
CA SER A 105 9.87 -9.59 -7.08
C SER A 105 9.98 -8.89 -8.45
N GLY A 106 9.60 -7.61 -8.50
CA GLY A 106 9.65 -6.80 -9.72
C GLY A 106 8.48 -6.99 -10.69
N ARG A 107 7.50 -7.86 -10.38
CA ARG A 107 6.32 -8.01 -11.27
C ARG A 107 5.50 -6.71 -11.30
N PRO A 108 5.15 -6.20 -12.50
CA PRO A 108 4.40 -4.97 -12.62
C PRO A 108 2.94 -5.17 -12.22
N VAL A 109 2.38 -4.21 -11.49
CA VAL A 109 0.94 -4.12 -11.23
C VAL A 109 0.30 -3.19 -12.26
N ALA A 110 -0.71 -3.67 -12.97
CA ALA A 110 -1.45 -2.85 -13.92
C ALA A 110 -2.17 -1.68 -13.21
N ASN A 111 -2.06 -0.47 -13.77
CA ASN A 111 -2.75 0.72 -13.27
C ASN A 111 -4.28 0.52 -13.19
N THR A 112 -4.86 -0.18 -14.18
CA THR A 112 -6.28 -0.53 -14.21
C THR A 112 -6.68 -1.42 -13.04
N TYR A 113 -5.81 -2.36 -12.64
CA TYR A 113 -6.03 -3.18 -11.46
C TYR A 113 -6.00 -2.34 -10.19
N LEU A 114 -4.99 -1.48 -10.00
CA LEU A 114 -4.91 -0.57 -8.84
C LEU A 114 -6.16 0.32 -8.73
N GLN A 115 -6.65 0.87 -9.84
CA GLN A 115 -7.85 1.70 -9.87
C GLN A 115 -9.11 0.93 -9.44
N ARG A 116 -9.29 -0.30 -9.93
CA ARG A 116 -10.41 -1.19 -9.56
C ARG A 116 -10.28 -1.81 -8.16
N ALA A 117 -9.09 -1.75 -7.54
CA ALA A 117 -8.78 -2.68 -6.46
C ALA A 117 -9.43 -2.43 -5.10
N TYR A 118 -10.26 -1.45 -4.82
CA TYR A 118 -10.86 -1.17 -3.49
C TYR A 118 -11.69 0.09 -3.75
N ASP A 119 -12.93 -0.06 -4.19
CA ASP A 119 -13.64 1.00 -4.93
C ASP A 119 -13.92 2.27 -4.10
N HIS A 120 -13.98 2.11 -2.77
CA HIS A 120 -14.11 3.21 -1.83
C HIS A 120 -12.88 4.13 -1.77
N LEU A 121 -11.70 3.64 -2.18
CA LEU A 121 -10.49 4.46 -2.31
C LEU A 121 -10.42 5.04 -3.71
N ARG A 122 -10.88 6.28 -3.88
CA ARG A 122 -10.79 6.98 -5.15
C ARG A 122 -9.39 7.56 -5.33
N VAL A 123 -8.78 7.27 -6.48
CA VAL A 123 -7.46 7.77 -6.85
C VAL A 123 -7.57 8.54 -8.16
N SER A 124 -7.14 9.79 -8.18
CA SER A 124 -7.09 10.59 -9.41
C SER A 124 -6.08 9.99 -10.41
N PRO A 125 -6.44 9.84 -11.70
CA PRO A 125 -5.50 9.48 -12.76
C PRO A 125 -4.30 10.44 -12.85
N PHE A 126 -4.49 11.71 -12.48
CA PHE A 126 -3.43 12.71 -12.43
C PHE A 126 -2.41 12.39 -11.33
N ALA A 127 -2.88 12.06 -10.12
CA ALA A 127 -2.02 11.66 -9.01
C ALA A 127 -1.18 10.41 -9.33
N LEU A 128 -1.78 9.43 -10.03
CA LEU A 128 -1.07 8.24 -10.51
C LEU A 128 0.04 8.59 -11.50
N ARG A 129 -0.23 9.50 -12.46
CA ARG A 129 0.79 9.96 -13.42
C ARG A 129 1.96 10.65 -12.73
N LEU A 130 1.69 11.52 -11.76
CA LEU A 130 2.74 12.22 -11.01
C LEU A 130 3.62 11.25 -10.21
N VAL A 131 3.03 10.26 -9.53
CA VAL A 131 3.81 9.24 -8.81
C VAL A 131 4.64 8.39 -9.77
N ASN A 132 4.11 8.04 -10.94
CA ASN A 132 4.85 7.29 -11.96
C ASN A 132 6.01 8.11 -12.56
N ALA A 133 5.80 9.42 -12.80
CA ALA A 133 6.85 10.33 -13.26
C ALA A 133 7.96 10.48 -12.20
N ALA A 134 7.57 10.75 -10.95
CA ALA A 134 8.51 10.86 -9.83
C ALA A 134 9.27 9.56 -9.55
N ARG A 135 8.69 8.39 -9.88
CA ARG A 135 9.40 7.10 -9.84
C ARG A 135 10.46 7.01 -10.95
N GLY A 136 10.13 7.43 -12.17
CA GLY A 136 11.04 7.39 -13.32
C GLY A 136 12.27 8.27 -13.13
N ASP A 137 12.06 9.47 -12.56
CA ASP A 137 13.14 10.42 -12.24
C ASP A 137 14.20 9.82 -11.30
N GLN A 138 13.78 8.96 -10.38
CA GLN A 138 14.68 8.31 -9.42
C GLN A 138 15.46 7.11 -9.99
N THR A 139 15.12 6.64 -11.18
CA THR A 139 15.86 5.58 -11.89
C THR A 139 16.83 6.18 -12.93
N GLY A 140 16.63 7.43 -13.34
CA GLY A 140 17.56 8.15 -14.25
C GLY A 140 18.86 8.61 -13.60
N GLY A 141 18.91 8.73 -12.26
CA GLY A 141 20.08 9.26 -11.54
C GLY A 141 21.20 8.26 -11.24
N ALA A 142 21.19 7.05 -11.81
CA ALA A 142 22.18 6.01 -11.53
C ALA A 142 22.88 5.44 -12.78
N ALA A 143 22.64 6.00 -13.97
CA ALA A 143 23.23 5.50 -15.23
C ALA A 143 24.37 6.38 -15.79
N ASP A 144 24.60 7.58 -15.25
CA ASP A 144 25.54 8.56 -15.83
C ASP A 144 26.84 8.74 -15.02
N ALA A 145 27.25 7.74 -14.22
CA ALA A 145 28.43 7.83 -13.35
C ALA A 145 29.49 6.73 -13.56
N GLU A 146 29.47 6.03 -14.70
CA GLU A 146 30.59 5.16 -15.11
C GLU A 146 30.88 5.37 -16.61
N GLY A 147 31.90 6.17 -16.90
CA GLY A 147 32.32 6.41 -18.29
C GLY A 147 33.25 7.60 -18.53
N GLU A 148 34.16 7.95 -17.61
CA GLU A 148 35.33 8.78 -17.94
C GLU A 148 36.57 8.22 -17.22
N GLU A 149 37.17 7.17 -17.78
CA GLU A 149 38.59 6.91 -17.59
C GLU A 149 39.21 6.49 -18.92
N GLY A 150 40.11 7.34 -19.43
CA GLY A 150 41.27 6.89 -20.20
C GLY A 150 41.26 7.14 -21.71
N GLU A 151 41.51 8.38 -22.12
CA GLU A 151 42.34 8.63 -23.31
C GLU A 151 43.17 9.90 -23.08
N GLY A 152 44.46 9.70 -22.83
CA GLY A 152 45.47 10.73 -22.65
C GLY A 152 46.83 10.14 -22.97
N GLU A 153 47.42 10.70 -24.02
CA GLU A 153 48.66 10.37 -24.76
C GLU A 153 49.87 9.83 -23.96
#